data_AF-A0A8C8S3V1-F1
#
_entry.id   AF-A0A8C8S3V1-F1
#
_cell.length_a   1.000
_cell.length_b   1.000
_cell.length_c   1.000
_cell.angle_alpha   90.00
_cell.angle_beta   90.00
_cell.angle_gamma   90.00
#
_symmetry.space_group_name_H-M   'P 1'
#
loop_
_entity.id
_entity.type
_entity.pdbx_description
1 polymer ?
#
loop_
_entity_poly.entity_id
_entity_poly.type
_entity_poly.pdbx_seq_one_letter_code
_entity_poly.pdbx_strand_id
1 'polypeptide(L)'
;MLYLSSKQLSRHATVCHVFEKDWIECASGIGQIRAHKECALEFEDLHECVTREKTLRRLMTIANQKKKLMKEGKYTPPDYHRGKEEPRP
;
A
#
# COMPACT_ATOMS: atom_id res chain seq x y z
N MET A 1 16.45 0.70 -19.00
CA MET A 1 15.99 0.77 -17.59
C MET A 1 14.57 0.24 -17.57
N LEU A 2 14.32 -0.99 -17.10
CA LEU A 2 12.98 -1.60 -17.20
C LEU A 2 12.31 -1.88 -15.85
N TYR A 3 13.06 -1.95 -14.75
CA TYR A 3 12.52 -2.28 -13.42
C TYR A 3 12.79 -1.17 -12.41
N LEU A 4 11.79 -0.80 -11.61
CA LEU A 4 11.93 0.24 -10.57
C LEU A 4 12.79 -0.25 -9.40
N SER A 5 12.92 -1.56 -9.25
CA SER A 5 13.76 -2.27 -8.28
C SER A 5 15.24 -2.30 -8.65
N SER A 6 15.60 -1.86 -9.86
CA SER A 6 17.00 -1.79 -10.30
C SER A 6 17.79 -0.68 -9.59
N LYS A 7 19.13 -0.75 -9.66
CA LYS A 7 20.02 0.24 -9.04
C LYS A 7 19.74 1.65 -9.58
N GLN A 8 19.17 2.50 -8.74
CA GLN A 8 18.96 3.91 -9.04
C GLN A 8 20.23 4.74 -8.79
N LEU A 9 20.38 5.86 -9.53
CA LEU A 9 21.53 6.75 -9.43
C LEU A 9 21.71 7.30 -8.01
N SER A 10 20.61 7.69 -7.37
CA SER A 10 20.58 8.26 -6.02
C SER A 10 20.55 7.20 -4.92
N ARG A 11 20.53 5.89 -5.27
CA ARG A 11 20.34 4.75 -4.36
C ARG A 11 19.07 4.80 -3.50
N HIS A 12 18.09 5.64 -3.88
CA HIS A 12 16.79 5.66 -3.21
C HIS A 12 15.95 4.49 -3.71
N ALA A 13 15.32 3.78 -2.77
CA ALA A 13 14.32 2.78 -3.08
C ALA A 13 13.03 3.46 -3.53
N THR A 14 12.35 2.88 -4.51
CA THR A 14 10.99 3.29 -4.88
C THR A 14 9.99 2.80 -3.83
N VAL A 15 8.80 3.41 -3.81
CA VAL A 15 7.73 3.09 -2.83
C VAL A 15 7.37 1.60 -2.84
N CYS A 16 7.34 0.97 -4.02
CA CYS A 16 6.99 -0.44 -4.19
C CYS A 16 8.20 -1.33 -4.52
N HIS A 17 9.42 -0.88 -4.18
CA HIS A 17 10.66 -1.58 -4.51
C HIS A 17 10.66 -3.06 -4.07
N VAL A 18 10.19 -3.34 -2.85
CA VAL A 18 10.19 -4.69 -2.27
C VAL A 18 9.20 -5.58 -3.02
N PHE A 19 7.96 -5.14 -3.18
CA PHE A 19 6.94 -5.92 -3.88
C PHE A 19 7.31 -6.21 -5.34
N GLU A 20 7.93 -5.25 -6.03
CA GLU A 20 8.37 -5.47 -7.41
C GLU A 20 9.52 -6.47 -7.46
N LYS A 21 10.47 -6.39 -6.51
CA LYS A 21 11.56 -7.34 -6.40
C LYS A 21 11.05 -8.76 -6.13
N ASP A 22 10.14 -8.94 -5.17
CA ASP A 22 9.58 -10.24 -4.81
C ASP A 22 8.83 -10.87 -5.99
N TRP A 23 8.04 -10.07 -6.72
CA TRP A 23 7.35 -10.54 -7.93
C TRP A 23 8.33 -10.97 -9.02
N ILE A 24 9.39 -10.20 -9.27
CA ILE A 24 10.43 -10.55 -10.25
C ILE A 24 11.17 -11.82 -9.83
N GLU A 25 11.54 -11.95 -8.56
CA GLU A 25 12.25 -13.12 -8.04
C GLU A 25 11.38 -14.39 -8.13
N CYS A 26 10.07 -14.29 -7.84
CA CYS A 26 9.14 -15.41 -8.02
C CYS A 26 8.95 -15.77 -9.50
N ALA A 27 8.70 -14.78 -10.37
CA ALA A 27 8.35 -15.00 -11.77
C ALA A 27 9.55 -15.33 -12.67
N SER A 28 10.78 -15.18 -12.17
CA SER A 28 12.00 -15.41 -12.94
C SER A 28 12.14 -16.87 -13.35
N GLY A 29 12.34 -17.12 -14.65
CA GLY A 29 12.67 -18.45 -15.18
C GLY A 29 11.51 -19.44 -15.32
N ILE A 30 10.29 -19.12 -14.88
CA ILE A 30 9.13 -20.04 -14.97
C ILE A 30 8.20 -19.76 -16.17
N GLY A 31 8.37 -18.61 -16.83
CA GLY A 31 7.56 -18.18 -17.98
C GLY A 31 6.20 -17.57 -17.58
N GLN A 32 5.61 -16.78 -18.48
CA GLN A 32 4.43 -15.94 -18.18
C GLN A 32 3.20 -16.74 -17.73
N ILE A 33 2.89 -17.86 -18.39
CA ILE A 33 1.71 -18.68 -18.10
C ILE A 33 1.75 -19.20 -16.65
N ARG A 34 2.91 -19.70 -16.22
CA ARG A 34 3.10 -20.19 -14.85
C ARG A 34 3.19 -19.05 -13.86
N ALA A 35 3.91 -17.97 -14.17
CA ALA A 35 4.04 -16.80 -13.30
C ALA A 35 2.68 -16.19 -12.92
N HIS A 36 1.73 -16.11 -13.86
CA HIS A 36 0.38 -15.62 -13.55
C HIS A 36 -0.39 -16.46 -12.54
N LYS A 37 -0.08 -17.75 -12.42
CA LYS A 37 -0.77 -18.67 -11.50
C LYS A 37 0.02 -18.92 -10.22
N GLU A 38 1.33 -19.12 -10.33
CA GLU A 38 2.21 -19.48 -9.22
C GLU A 38 2.65 -18.25 -8.42
N CYS A 39 2.82 -17.09 -9.06
CA CYS A 39 3.24 -15.83 -8.42
C CYS A 39 2.09 -14.80 -8.36
N ALA A 40 0.85 -15.29 -8.28
CA ALA A 40 -0.34 -14.43 -8.29
C ALA A 40 -0.39 -13.50 -7.07
N LEU A 41 0.05 -13.99 -5.90
CA LEU A 41 0.04 -13.23 -4.65
C LEU A 41 1.00 -12.05 -4.70
N GLU A 42 2.26 -12.28 -5.12
CA GLU A 42 3.28 -11.25 -5.25
C GLU A 42 2.85 -10.18 -6.27
N PHE A 43 2.19 -10.61 -7.35
CA PHE A 43 1.62 -9.69 -8.34
C PHE A 43 0.47 -8.87 -7.76
N GLU A 44 -0.45 -9.48 -7.01
CA GLU A 44 -1.56 -8.78 -6.36
C GLU A 44 -1.07 -7.73 -5.35
N ASP A 45 -0.03 -8.05 -4.59
CA ASP A 45 0.59 -7.12 -3.63
C ASP A 45 1.31 -5.97 -4.35
N LEU A 46 2.06 -6.25 -5.42
CA LEU A 46 2.66 -5.22 -6.26
C LEU A 46 1.59 -4.30 -6.86
N HIS A 47 0.51 -4.88 -7.40
CA HIS A 47 -0.60 -4.12 -7.99
C HIS A 47 -1.31 -3.26 -6.93
N GLU A 48 -1.56 -3.78 -5.73
CA GLU A 48 -2.12 -3.00 -4.62
C GLU A 48 -1.16 -1.88 -4.20
N CYS A 49 0.14 -2.14 -4.10
CA CYS A 49 1.09 -1.11 -3.70
C CYS A 49 1.11 0.07 -4.68
N VAL A 50 1.02 -0.21 -5.99
CA VAL A 50 1.02 0.82 -7.04
C VAL A 50 -0.30 1.58 -7.09
N THR A 51 -1.44 0.88 -6.99
CA THR A 51 -2.77 1.49 -7.18
C THR A 51 -3.41 2.00 -5.89
N ARG A 52 -3.04 1.43 -4.74
CA ARG A 52 -3.61 1.64 -3.41
C ARG A 52 -5.12 1.46 -3.32
N GLU A 53 -5.72 0.70 -4.23
CA GLU A 53 -7.18 0.59 -4.32
C GLU A 53 -7.79 0.00 -3.04
N LYS A 54 -7.25 -1.12 -2.55
CA LYS A 54 -7.73 -1.80 -1.33
C LYS A 54 -7.55 -0.87 -0.12
N THR A 55 -6.38 -0.21 -0.02
CA THR A 55 -6.09 0.78 1.03
C THR A 55 -7.10 1.94 1.01
N LEU A 56 -7.33 2.57 -0.14
CA LEU A 56 -8.25 3.70 -0.28
C LEU A 56 -9.69 3.30 0.08
N ARG A 57 -10.14 2.14 -0.41
CA ARG A 57 -11.46 1.61 -0.08
C ARG A 57 -11.64 1.43 1.43
N ARG A 58 -10.63 0.86 2.10
CA ARG A 58 -10.64 0.70 3.56
C ARG A 58 -10.70 2.04 4.29
N LEU A 59 -9.89 3.02 3.87
CA LEU A 59 -9.89 4.36 4.47
C LEU A 59 -11.25 5.06 4.32
N MET A 60 -11.89 4.94 3.16
CA MET A 60 -13.24 5.48 2.92
C MET A 60 -14.27 4.84 3.85
N THR A 61 -14.25 3.52 4.02
CA THR A 61 -15.15 2.82 4.95
C THR A 61 -14.97 3.30 6.38
N ILE A 62 -13.71 3.42 6.84
CA ILE A 62 -13.39 3.90 8.20
C ILE A 62 -13.86 5.35 8.38
N ALA A 63 -13.61 6.23 7.41
CA ALA A 63 -14.02 7.63 7.46
C ALA A 63 -15.55 7.79 7.52
N ASN A 64 -16.27 7.01 6.70
CA ASN A 64 -17.74 7.00 6.70
C ASN A 64 -18.32 6.51 8.02
N GLN A 65 -17.77 5.43 8.58
CA GLN A 65 -18.21 4.92 9.88
C GLN A 65 -17.91 5.90 11.01
N LYS A 66 -16.73 6.53 11.02
CA LYS A 66 -16.36 7.59 11.97
C LYS A 66 -17.37 8.75 11.90
N LYS A 67 -17.69 9.24 10.70
CA LYS A 67 -18.67 10.32 10.50
C LYS A 67 -20.05 9.95 11.02
N LYS A 68 -20.50 8.71 10.80
CA LYS A 68 -21.77 8.19 11.33
C LYS A 68 -21.78 8.21 12.86
N LEU A 69 -20.76 7.65 13.52
CA LEU A 69 -20.70 7.58 14.98
C LEU A 69 -20.55 8.95 15.63
N MET A 70 -19.87 9.91 14.98
CA MET A 70 -19.81 11.29 15.44
C MET A 70 -21.19 11.96 15.36
N LYS A 71 -21.95 11.73 14.28
CA LYS A 71 -23.32 12.26 14.15
C LYS A 71 -24.28 11.67 15.19
N GLU A 72 -24.10 10.41 15.56
CA GLU A 72 -24.86 9.73 16.61
C GLU A 72 -24.40 10.11 18.04
N GLY A 73 -23.31 10.86 18.19
CA GLY A 73 -22.73 11.21 19.49
C GLY A 73 -22.03 10.06 20.23
N LYS A 74 -21.92 8.87 19.61
CA LYS A 74 -21.30 7.67 20.20
C LYS A 74 -19.77 7.67 20.12
N TYR A 75 -19.18 8.59 19.35
CA TYR A 75 -17.73 8.68 19.19
C TYR A 75 -17.26 10.12 19.22
N THR A 76 -16.24 10.38 20.04
CA THR A 76 -15.51 11.65 20.10
C THR A 76 -14.07 11.40 19.69
N PRO A 77 -13.51 12.15 18.72
CA PRO A 77 -12.13 11.97 18.31
C PRO A 77 -11.16 12.38 19.43
N PRO A 78 -10.02 11.68 19.57
CA PRO A 78 -8.99 12.03 20.55
C PRO A 78 -8.29 13.35 20.19
N ASP A 79 -7.64 13.98 21.17
CA ASP A 79 -7.04 15.32 21.04
C ASP A 79 -5.96 15.44 19.96
N TYR A 80 -5.16 14.40 19.74
CA TYR A 80 -4.16 14.39 18.68
C TYR A 80 -4.76 14.39 17.27
N HIS A 81 -5.95 13.83 17.08
CA HIS A 81 -6.70 13.96 15.83
C HIS A 81 -7.38 15.33 15.66
N ARG A 82 -7.29 16.22 16.68
CA ARG A 82 -7.82 17.58 16.68
C ARG A 82 -6.72 18.65 16.55
N GLY A 83 -5.46 18.24 16.37
CA GLY A 83 -4.32 19.17 16.22
C GLY A 83 -3.85 19.81 17.52
N LYS A 84 -4.15 19.18 18.67
CA LYS A 84 -3.69 19.64 20.00
C LYS A 84 -2.45 18.92 20.51
N GLU A 85 -1.84 18.05 19.70
CA GLU A 85 -0.62 17.34 20.06
C GLU A 85 0.60 18.15 19.63
N GLU A 86 1.66 18.11 20.45
CA GLU A 86 2.95 18.66 20.05
C GLU A 86 3.51 17.87 18.86
N PRO A 87 4.08 18.53 17.84
CA PRO A 87 4.65 17.85 16.69
C PRO A 87 5.78 16.91 17.13
N ARG A 88 5.74 15.67 16.64
CA ARG A 88 6.85 14.73 16.83
C ARG A 88 8.04 15.11 15.92
N PRO A 89 9.30 14.96 16.40
CA PRO A 89 10.50 15.25 15.60
C PRO A 89 10.56 14.49 14.28
#